data_AF-A0A353W572-F1
#
_entry.id   AF-A0A353W572-F1
#
_cell.length_a   1.000
_cell.length_b   1.000
_cell.length_c   1.000
_cell.angle_alpha   90.00
_cell.angle_beta   90.00
_cell.angle_gamma   90.00
#
_symmetry.space_group_name_H-M   'P 1'
#
loop_
_entity.id
_entity.type
_entity.pdbx_description
1 polymer ?
#
loop_
_entity_poly.entity_id
_entity_poly.type
_entity_poly.pdbx_seq_one_letter_code
_entity_poly.pdbx_strand_id
1 'polypeptide(L)' 'MRKKRENYIPEEKVSILKAHLINETPVSEICDQHQLQPTVFYRWQQQLFENGAAAFPSEAKQYLSPPDGESCDQTLAK' A
#
# COMPACT_ATOMS: atom_id res chain seq x y z
N MET A 1 24.89 -20.77 8.57
CA MET A 1 25.57 -19.49 8.25
C MET A 1 24.58 -18.34 8.43
N ARG A 2 24.87 -17.35 9.28
CA ARG A 2 23.98 -16.19 9.47
C ARG A 2 24.22 -15.22 8.32
N LYS A 3 23.32 -15.19 7.34
CA LYS A 3 23.35 -14.19 6.25
C LYS A 3 23.25 -12.80 6.88
N LYS A 4 24.24 -11.95 6.57
CA LYS A 4 24.31 -10.55 6.98
C LYS A 4 22.99 -9.91 6.57
N ARG A 5 22.24 -9.37 7.53
CA ARG A 5 20.98 -8.68 7.25
C ARG A 5 21.37 -7.34 6.65
N GLU A 6 21.41 -7.27 5.33
CA GLU A 6 21.39 -5.98 4.66
C GLU A 6 20.06 -5.30 5.03
N ASN A 7 20.18 -4.13 5.65
CA ASN A 7 19.02 -3.35 6.06
C ASN A 7 18.53 -2.58 4.84
N TYR A 8 17.74 -3.22 3.99
CA TYR A 8 17.07 -2.52 2.90
C TYR A 8 16.12 -1.47 3.46
N ILE A 9 16.30 -0.23 3.04
CA ILE A 9 15.36 0.86 3.35
C ILE A 9 14.03 0.61 2.63
N PRO A 10 12.89 1.09 3.16
CA PRO A 10 11.58 0.83 2.57
C PRO A 10 11.49 1.23 1.09
N GLU A 11 12.10 2.36 0.70
CA GLU A 11 12.13 2.83 -0.69
C GLU A 11 12.88 1.88 -1.63
N GLU A 12 13.99 1.32 -1.16
CA GLU A 12 14.80 0.36 -1.92
C GLU A 12 14.04 -0.95 -2.16
N LYS A 13 13.33 -1.45 -1.14
CA LYS A 13 12.44 -2.62 -1.30
C LYS A 13 11.41 -2.39 -2.40
N VAL A 14 10.81 -1.20 -2.44
CA VAL A 14 9.82 -0.83 -3.46
C VAL A 14 10.47 -0.75 -4.84
N SER A 15 11.67 -0.17 -4.97
CA SER A 15 12.40 -0.11 -6.24
C SER A 15 12.74 -1.50 -6.78
N ILE A 16 13.15 -2.42 -5.91
CA ILE A 16 13.42 -3.83 -6.27
C ILE A 16 12.13 -4.53 -6.74
N LEU A 17 11.02 -4.33 -6.03
CA LEU A 17 9.72 -4.89 -6.44
C LEU A 17 9.23 -4.30 -7.78
N LYS A 18 9.43 -2.99 -8.00
CA LYS A 18 9.10 -2.31 -9.26
C LYS A 18 9.85 -2.89 -10.46
N ALA A 19 11.12 -3.26 -10.30
CA ALA A 19 11.89 -3.85 -11.39
C ALA A 19 11.23 -5.14 -11.93
N HIS A 20 10.70 -5.99 -11.05
CA HIS A 20 9.97 -7.18 -11.48
C HIS A 20 8.59 -6.83 -12.04
N LEU A 21 7.82 -6.00 -11.32
CA LEU A 21 6.41 -5.78 -11.60
C LEU A 21 6.15 -4.86 -12.81
N ILE A 22 7.09 -3.96 -13.11
CA ILE A 22 6.95 -2.96 -14.19
C ILE A 22 7.84 -3.31 -15.37
N ASN A 23 9.10 -3.67 -15.12
CA ASN A 23 10.07 -3.95 -16.17
C ASN A 23 10.14 -5.44 -16.54
N GLU A 24 9.29 -6.27 -15.93
CA GLU A 24 9.19 -7.72 -16.17
C GLU A 24 10.52 -8.47 -15.98
N THR A 25 11.46 -7.88 -15.23
CA THR A 25 12.78 -8.48 -14.97
C THR A 25 12.60 -9.76 -14.16
N PRO A 26 13.22 -10.89 -14.53
CA PRO A 26 13.01 -12.15 -13.83
C PRO A 26 13.49 -12.10 -12.38
N VAL A 27 12.76 -12.76 -11.48
CA VAL A 27 13.07 -12.78 -10.04
C VAL A 27 14.47 -13.33 -9.76
N SER A 28 14.94 -14.29 -10.56
CA SER A 28 16.30 -14.84 -10.45
C SER A 28 17.37 -13.76 -10.61
N GLU A 29 17.27 -12.95 -11.66
CA GLU A 29 18.23 -11.88 -11.95
C GLU A 29 18.20 -10.78 -10.88
N ILE A 30 17.01 -10.41 -10.40
CA ILE A 30 16.85 -9.45 -9.30
C ILE A 30 17.49 -9.99 -8.01
N CYS A 31 17.24 -11.26 -7.69
CA CYS A 31 17.79 -11.90 -6.50
C CYS A 31 19.31 -11.99 -6.56
N ASP A 32 19.87 -12.30 -7.73
CA ASP A 32 21.31 -12.37 -7.95
C ASP A 32 21.97 -10.98 -7.85
N GLN A 33 21.38 -9.96 -8.50
CA GLN A 33 21.91 -8.59 -8.50
C GLN A 33 21.91 -7.95 -7.11
N HIS A 34 20.83 -8.13 -6.36
CA HIS A 34 20.64 -7.51 -5.04
C HIS A 34 21.05 -8.42 -3.87
N GLN A 35 21.66 -9.59 -4.15
CA GLN A 35 22.00 -10.62 -3.17
C GLN A 35 20.81 -11.00 -2.26
N LEU A 36 19.61 -10.89 -2.81
CA LEU A 36 18.35 -11.04 -2.13
C LEU A 36 17.92 -12.51 -2.17
N GLN A 37 17.37 -13.00 -1.06
CA GLN A 37 16.77 -14.33 -1.05
C GLN A 37 15.38 -14.29 -1.71
N PRO A 38 15.03 -15.22 -2.62
CA PRO A 38 13.71 -15.25 -3.26
C PRO A 38 12.56 -15.25 -2.26
N THR A 39 12.70 -15.96 -1.14
CA THR A 39 11.69 -15.99 -0.06
C THR A 39 11.45 -14.62 0.56
N VAL A 40 12.46 -13.75 0.62
CA VAL A 40 12.34 -12.38 1.12
C VAL A 40 11.64 -11.50 0.08
N PHE A 41 11.98 -11.66 -1.20
CA PHE A 41 11.32 -10.95 -2.30
C PHE A 41 9.80 -11.17 -2.30
N TYR A 42 9.36 -12.43 -2.26
CA TYR A 42 7.92 -12.75 -2.22
C TYR A 42 7.24 -12.22 -0.96
N ARG A 43 7.92 -12.26 0.18
CA ARG A 43 7.40 -11.70 1.43
C ARG A 43 7.21 -10.17 1.34
N TRP A 44 8.09 -9.45 0.65
CA TRP A 44 7.92 -8.02 0.42
C TRP A 44 6.82 -7.73 -0.57
N GLN A 45 6.72 -8.52 -1.64
CA GLN A 45 5.65 -8.42 -2.62
C GLN A 45 4.27 -8.56 -1.95
N GLN A 46 4.11 -9.56 -1.08
CA GLN A 46 2.89 -9.75 -0.30
C GLN A 46 2.58 -8.52 0.59
N GLN A 47 3.56 -8.06 1.37
CA GLN A 47 3.39 -6.87 2.23
C GLN A 47 3.01 -5.62 1.44
N LEU A 48 3.58 -5.44 0.24
CA LEU A 48 3.27 -4.31 -0.64
C LEU A 48 1.80 -4.35 -1.07
N PHE A 49 1.29 -5.51 -1.46
CA PHE A 49 -0.11 -5.64 -1.89
C PHE A 49 -1.10 -5.55 -0.75
N GLU A 50 -0.76 -6.10 0.43
CA GLU A 50 -1.60 -5.97 1.63
C GLU A 50 -1.76 -4.51 2.07
N ASN A 51 -0.69 -3.71 1.99
CA ASN A 51 -0.74 -2.28 2.32
C ASN A 51 -1.09 -1.40 1.11
N GLY A 52 -1.11 -1.96 -0.10
CA GLY A 52 -1.32 -1.20 -1.34
C GLY A 52 -2.69 -0.54 -1.40
N ALA A 53 -3.72 -1.17 -0.83
CA ALA A 53 -5.06 -0.60 -0.73
C ALA A 53 -5.09 0.74 0.03
N ALA A 54 -4.24 0.89 1.05
CA ALA A 54 -4.16 2.13 1.83
C ALA A 54 -3.52 3.31 1.07
N ALA A 55 -2.84 3.03 -0.06
CA ALA A 55 -2.26 4.07 -0.90
C ALA A 55 -3.31 4.78 -1.79
N PHE A 56 -4.49 4.18 -1.97
CA PHE A 56 -5.56 4.76 -2.78
C PHE A 56 -6.53 5.53 -1.87
N PRO A 57 -6.89 6.78 -2.21
CA PRO A 57 -7.90 7.51 -1.46
C PRO A 57 -9.24 6.77 -1.60
N SER A 58 -9.87 6.43 -0.47
CA SER A 58 -11.23 5.90 -0.50
C SER A 58 -12.18 7.03 -0.89
N GLU A 59 -12.83 6.90 -2.05
CA GLU A 59 -13.87 7.83 -2.53
C GLU A 59 -15.11 7.86 -1.61
N ALA A 60 -15.16 7.01 -0.58
CA ALA A 60 -16.30 6.82 0.32
C ALA A 60 -16.63 8.00 1.24
N LYS A 61 -15.93 9.15 1.13
CA LYS A 61 -16.18 10.32 2.00
C LYS A 61 -16.70 11.57 1.29
N GLN A 62 -17.05 11.51 0.00
CA GLN A 62 -17.61 12.68 -0.70
C GLN A 62 -19.14 12.78 -0.70
N TYR A 63 -19.88 11.81 -0.14
CA TYR A 63 -21.36 11.83 -0.14
C TYR A 63 -22.04 11.65 1.24
N LEU A 64 -21.31 11.75 2.34
CA LEU A 64 -21.88 11.75 3.70
C LEU A 64 -21.60 13.08 4.40
N SER A 65 -22.09 14.15 3.79
CA SER A 65 -22.55 15.32 4.54
C SER A 65 -24.09 15.23 4.60
N PRO A 66 -24.69 15.03 5.78
CA PRO A 66 -26.11 15.32 5.96
C PRO A 66 -26.34 16.81 5.62
N PRO A 67 -27.38 17.18 4.85
CA PRO A 67 -27.78 18.58 4.81
C PRO A 67 -28.11 19.02 6.24
N ASP A 68 -27.53 20.15 6.62
CA ASP A 68 -27.63 20.76 7.94
C ASP A 68 -29.07 20.75 8.47
N GLY A 69 -29.19 20.50 9.78
CA GLY A 69 -30.44 20.26 10.48
C GLY A 69 -31.53 21.31 10.21
N GLU A 70 -32.60 20.86 9.57
CA GLU A 70 -33.90 21.53 9.61
C GLU A 70 -34.68 20.96 10.81
N SER A 71 -34.45 21.56 11.99
CA SER A 71 -35.37 21.41 13.11
C SER A 71 -36.64 22.18 12.76
N CYS A 72 -37.68 21.46 12.35
CA CYS A 72 -39.02 22.02 12.27
C CYS A 72 -39.58 22.10 13.69
N ASP A 73 -39.20 23.16 14.42
CA ASP A 73 -39.87 23.60 15.63
C ASP A 73 -41.29 24.05 15.26
N GLN A 74 -42.20 23.08 15.10
CA GLN A 74 -43.62 23.38 15.02
C GLN A 74 -44.19 23.47 16.45
N THR A 75 -43.75 24.52 17.16
CA THR A 75 -44.57 25.14 18.20
C THR A 75 -44.77 26.60 17.86
N LEU A 76 -45.90 26.91 17.23
CA LEU A 76 -46.52 28.22 17.41
C LEU A 76 -48.03 28.10 17.39
N ALA A 77 -48.59 28.40 18.55
CA ALA A 77 -49.98 28.68 18.81
C ALA A 77 -50.54 29.72 17.83
N LYS A 78 -51.73 29.43 17.31
CA LYS A 78 -52.92 30.32 17.30
C LYS A 78 -54.12 29.55 16.79
#